data_AF-D6GWA3-F1
#
_entry.id   AF-D6GWA3-F1
#
_cell.length_a   1.000
_cell.length_b   1.000
_cell.length_c   1.000
_cell.angle_alpha   90.00
_cell.angle_beta   90.00
_cell.angle_gamma   90.00
#
_symmetry.space_group_name_H-M   'P 1'
#
loop_
_entity.id
_entity.type
_entity.pdbx_description
1 polymer ?
#
loop_
_entity_poly.entity_id
_entity_poly.type
_entity_poly.pdbx_seq_one_letter_code
_entity_poly.pdbx_strand_id
1 'polypeptide(L)'
;MKTSNKELTTDYINSKSENETLFNLRFVFPGNSKIKVENDKIILKSLKRERKENGNMIKELSDYIIKNKPDCVLVSGGIDSSILAVIAKKEFKKIKLVSAGTNECEDLKFSIKLANSIDEKLSIAEINEKNIFEAVKALKSMQISTYDLIMGITEFIAIKKAAELGCKRIMSGLGSDELFFGFNKHKHIEENKLEDYREEKLFYMPAFDLLRINSIAANFKVSILLPYLSDNFIDIAKSQVKIEYNDKALLRLIGKEIGLNKELIERNKKAMQYGSGTVKMLRDLSKKKNKMVGELIKEI
;
A
#
# COMPACT_ATOMS: atom_id res chain seq x y z
N MET A 1 21.51 -16.25 27.81
CA MET A 1 20.06 -16.12 27.52
C MET A 1 19.63 -17.37 26.77
N LYS A 2 18.58 -18.08 27.23
CA LYS A 2 18.07 -19.26 26.52
C LYS A 2 17.53 -18.82 25.17
N THR A 3 18.06 -19.39 24.08
CA THR A 3 17.52 -19.27 22.73
C THR A 3 16.14 -19.92 22.71
N SER A 4 15.07 -19.13 22.78
CA SER A 4 13.71 -19.64 22.66
C SER A 4 13.40 -19.86 21.17
N ASN A 5 13.35 -21.12 20.74
CA ASN A 5 12.74 -21.47 19.47
C ASN A 5 11.24 -21.13 19.55
N LYS A 6 10.83 -20.07 18.84
CA LYS A 6 9.43 -19.63 18.77
C LYS A 6 8.93 -19.79 17.35
N GLU A 7 7.76 -20.41 17.20
CA GLU A 7 7.07 -20.58 15.93
C GLU A 7 5.81 -19.71 15.94
N LEU A 8 5.74 -18.76 15.01
CA LEU A 8 4.58 -17.88 14.86
C LEU A 8 3.92 -18.16 13.51
N THR A 9 2.60 -18.29 13.53
CA THR A 9 1.77 -18.43 12.33
C THR A 9 0.96 -17.15 12.20
N THR A 10 1.25 -16.33 11.18
CA THR A 10 0.44 -15.14 10.89
C THR A 10 -0.66 -15.50 9.91
N ASP A 11 -1.83 -14.86 10.01
CA ASP A 11 -2.96 -15.15 9.13
C ASP A 11 -3.48 -13.82 8.55
N TYR A 12 -3.57 -13.72 7.22
CA TYR A 12 -3.79 -12.47 6.45
C TYR A 12 -5.07 -11.71 6.89
N ILE A 13 -6.02 -12.43 7.47
CA ILE A 13 -7.41 -12.00 7.64
C ILE A 13 -7.64 -11.33 9.01
N ASN A 14 -6.79 -11.60 10.00
CA ASN A 14 -6.97 -11.09 11.34
C ASN A 14 -5.91 -10.04 11.67
N SER A 15 -6.29 -8.77 11.49
CA SER A 15 -5.66 -7.62 12.17
C SER A 15 -5.79 -7.65 13.70
N LYS A 16 -5.99 -8.83 14.32
CA LYS A 16 -5.54 -9.05 15.69
C LYS A 16 -4.03 -9.14 15.60
N SER A 17 -3.38 -7.99 15.60
CA SER A 17 -1.93 -7.91 15.76
C SER A 17 -1.59 -8.56 17.10
N GLU A 18 -1.21 -9.83 17.10
CA GLU A 18 -0.39 -10.33 18.20
C GLU A 18 0.93 -9.60 18.07
N ASN A 19 1.11 -8.60 18.95
CA ASN A 19 2.32 -7.78 19.01
C ASN A 19 3.43 -8.63 19.60
N GLU A 20 4.10 -9.39 18.74
CA GLU A 20 5.27 -10.15 19.10
C GLU A 20 6.50 -9.24 18.96
N THR A 21 7.15 -8.94 20.09
CA THR A 21 8.42 -8.21 20.09
C THR A 21 9.54 -9.23 19.95
N LEU A 22 10.20 -9.26 18.79
CA LEU A 22 11.39 -10.06 18.54
C LEU A 22 12.57 -9.11 18.36
N PHE A 23 13.60 -9.22 19.20
CA PHE A 23 14.80 -8.36 19.14
C PHE A 23 14.51 -6.85 19.15
N ASN A 24 13.50 -6.39 19.91
CA ASN A 24 13.02 -5.00 19.92
C ASN A 24 12.51 -4.47 18.56
N LEU A 25 12.36 -5.32 17.54
CA LEU A 25 11.76 -5.00 16.26
C LEU A 25 10.32 -5.52 16.22
N ARG A 26 9.40 -4.67 15.78
CA ARG A 26 8.01 -5.04 15.55
C ARG A 26 7.91 -5.56 14.12
N PHE A 27 7.38 -6.76 13.93
CA PHE A 27 7.20 -7.32 12.59
C PHE A 27 5.72 -7.53 12.28
N VAL A 28 5.33 -7.17 11.07
CA VAL A 28 4.00 -7.50 10.52
C VAL A 28 4.24 -8.30 9.25
N PHE A 29 3.89 -9.58 9.28
CA PHE A 29 4.18 -10.52 8.21
C PHE A 29 2.94 -10.76 7.33
N PRO A 30 3.10 -10.84 6.00
CA PRO A 30 2.01 -11.17 5.09
C PRO A 30 1.73 -12.68 5.11
N GLY A 31 0.44 -13.02 5.13
CA GLY A 31 -0.10 -14.38 4.95
C GLY A 31 0.35 -15.41 5.98
N ASN A 32 0.04 -16.68 5.67
CA ASN A 32 0.49 -17.90 6.37
C ASN A 32 2.01 -18.10 6.18
N SER A 33 2.78 -17.18 6.74
CA SER A 33 4.20 -17.32 6.93
C SER A 33 4.43 -18.08 8.24
N LYS A 34 5.30 -19.10 8.20
CA LYS A 34 5.86 -19.67 9.43
C LYS A 34 7.16 -18.96 9.74
N ILE A 35 7.19 -18.26 10.86
CA ILE A 35 8.41 -17.64 11.36
C ILE A 35 9.03 -18.59 12.36
N LYS A 36 10.27 -19.01 12.09
CA LYS A 36 11.10 -19.73 13.05
C LYS A 36 12.26 -18.84 13.45
N VAL A 37 12.41 -18.59 14.75
CA VAL A 37 13.58 -17.88 15.27
C VAL A 37 14.58 -18.92 15.77
N GLU A 38 15.75 -18.98 15.13
CA GLU A 38 16.85 -19.88 15.51
C GLU A 38 18.15 -19.09 15.56
N ASN A 39 18.88 -19.16 16.68
CA ASN A 39 20.22 -18.57 16.84
C ASN A 39 20.34 -17.12 16.32
N ASP A 40 19.44 -16.25 16.78
CA ASP A 40 19.34 -14.84 16.37
C ASP A 40 19.06 -14.58 14.87
N LYS A 41 18.60 -15.61 14.14
CA LYS A 41 18.14 -15.51 12.75
C LYS A 41 16.63 -15.69 12.66
N ILE A 42 16.00 -14.83 11.88
CA ILE A 42 14.59 -14.99 11.48
C ILE A 42 14.57 -15.86 10.22
N ILE A 43 14.05 -17.08 10.34
CA ILE A 43 13.83 -17.98 9.22
C ILE A 43 12.36 -17.85 8.82
N LEU A 44 12.14 -17.23 7.66
CA LEU A 44 10.84 -17.18 7.01
C LEU A 44 10.67 -18.42 6.15
N LYS A 45 9.74 -19.30 6.51
CA LYS A 45 9.30 -20.39 5.63
C LYS A 45 7.95 -20.04 5.04
N SER A 46 7.94 -19.85 3.72
CA SER A 46 6.70 -19.90 2.94
C SER A 46 6.11 -21.31 3.06
N LEU A 47 4.86 -21.41 3.52
CA LEU A 47 4.14 -22.68 3.53
C LEU A 47 3.85 -23.11 2.09
N LYS A 48 4.07 -24.38 1.76
CA LYS A 48 3.59 -24.95 0.49
C LYS A 48 2.07 -24.80 0.43
N ARG A 49 1.55 -24.17 -0.62
CA ARG A 49 0.12 -24.00 -0.87
C ARG A 49 -0.23 -24.51 -2.26
N GLU A 50 -1.48 -24.93 -2.43
CA GLU A 50 -2.05 -25.17 -3.75
C GLU A 50 -2.12 -23.84 -4.50
N ARG A 51 -1.35 -23.72 -5.59
CA ARG A 51 -1.36 -22.53 -6.44
C ARG A 51 -2.66 -22.49 -7.23
N LYS A 52 -3.32 -21.34 -7.22
CA LYS A 52 -4.52 -21.11 -8.02
C LYS A 52 -4.14 -20.40 -9.32
N GLU A 53 -3.77 -21.18 -10.35
CA GLU A 53 -3.11 -20.63 -11.54
C GLU A 53 -4.09 -20.05 -12.60
N ASN A 54 -5.40 -20.26 -12.47
CA ASN A 54 -6.43 -19.84 -13.46
C ASN A 54 -7.62 -19.07 -12.87
N GLY A 55 -7.40 -18.27 -11.82
CA GLY A 55 -8.48 -17.51 -11.17
C GLY A 55 -8.86 -16.22 -11.92
N ASN A 56 -10.10 -15.76 -11.75
CA ASN A 56 -10.52 -14.44 -12.22
C ASN A 56 -10.12 -13.37 -11.18
N MET A 57 -9.23 -12.44 -11.56
CA MET A 57 -8.71 -11.40 -10.67
C MET A 57 -9.80 -10.46 -10.13
N ILE A 58 -10.76 -10.07 -10.97
CA ILE A 58 -11.88 -9.19 -10.56
C ILE A 58 -12.71 -9.90 -9.49
N LYS A 59 -13.01 -11.18 -9.72
CA LYS A 59 -13.75 -12.01 -8.76
C LYS A 59 -12.98 -12.15 -7.44
N GLU A 60 -11.68 -12.41 -7.48
CA GLU A 60 -10.88 -12.56 -6.25
C GLU A 60 -10.82 -11.25 -5.45
N LEU A 61 -10.66 -10.10 -6.13
CA LEU A 61 -10.74 -8.79 -5.47
C LEU A 61 -12.12 -8.53 -4.87
N SER A 62 -13.20 -8.84 -5.60
CA SER A 62 -14.58 -8.70 -5.11
C SER A 62 -14.82 -9.61 -3.89
N ASP A 63 -14.46 -10.89 -3.97
CA ASP A 63 -14.60 -11.86 -2.87
C ASP A 63 -13.84 -11.38 -1.61
N TYR A 64 -12.61 -10.87 -1.77
CA TYR A 64 -11.83 -10.29 -0.67
C TYR A 64 -12.54 -9.06 -0.07
N ILE A 65 -13.04 -8.17 -0.91
CA ILE A 65 -13.74 -6.94 -0.52
C ILE A 65 -15.04 -7.26 0.23
N ILE A 66 -15.85 -8.20 -0.27
CA ILE A 66 -17.10 -8.66 0.36
C ILE A 66 -16.82 -9.29 1.72
N LYS A 67 -15.80 -10.15 1.81
CA LYS A 67 -15.42 -10.84 3.05
C LYS A 67 -14.97 -9.86 4.14
N ASN A 68 -14.10 -8.90 3.78
CA ASN A 68 -13.47 -8.01 4.75
C ASN A 68 -14.27 -6.72 5.03
N LYS A 69 -15.22 -6.36 4.15
CA LYS A 69 -16.16 -5.24 4.30
C LYS A 69 -15.46 -3.91 4.64
N PRO A 70 -14.62 -3.35 3.75
CA PRO A 70 -13.93 -2.08 4.01
C PRO A 70 -14.90 -0.93 4.34
N ASP A 71 -14.50 -0.03 5.23
CA ASP A 71 -15.24 1.20 5.52
C ASP A 71 -14.85 2.35 4.57
N CYS A 72 -13.60 2.32 4.08
CA CYS A 72 -13.12 3.25 3.07
C CYS A 72 -11.99 2.69 2.21
N VAL A 73 -11.73 3.37 1.10
CA VAL A 73 -10.61 3.11 0.19
C VAL A 73 -9.70 4.34 0.15
N LEU A 74 -8.40 4.12 0.33
CA LEU A 74 -7.39 5.14 0.03
C LEU A 74 -7.20 5.21 -1.48
N VAL A 75 -7.46 6.38 -2.07
CA VAL A 75 -7.40 6.60 -3.51
C VAL A 75 -6.37 7.67 -3.86
N SER A 76 -5.56 7.38 -4.88
CA SER A 76 -4.65 8.34 -5.51
C SER A 76 -5.10 8.72 -6.92
N GLY A 77 -6.17 8.09 -7.42
CA GLY A 77 -6.57 8.14 -8.83
C GLY A 77 -5.61 7.39 -9.75
N GLY A 78 -4.73 6.54 -9.20
CA GLY A 78 -3.98 5.55 -9.97
C GLY A 78 -4.83 4.30 -10.23
N ILE A 79 -4.43 3.48 -11.22
CA ILE A 79 -5.21 2.33 -11.68
C ILE A 79 -5.57 1.35 -10.54
N ASP A 80 -4.63 1.05 -9.66
CA ASP A 80 -4.80 0.08 -8.56
C ASP A 80 -5.91 0.51 -7.60
N SER A 81 -5.77 1.70 -7.00
CA SER A 81 -6.77 2.22 -6.07
C SER A 81 -8.12 2.49 -6.74
N SER A 82 -8.12 2.79 -8.05
CA SER A 82 -9.35 3.04 -8.82
C SER A 82 -10.13 1.74 -9.04
N ILE A 83 -9.46 0.63 -9.33
CA ILE A 83 -10.08 -0.70 -9.42
C ILE A 83 -10.73 -1.07 -8.09
N LEU A 84 -9.99 -0.92 -6.99
CA LEU A 84 -10.50 -1.23 -5.65
C LEU A 84 -11.72 -0.36 -5.29
N ALA A 85 -11.70 0.93 -5.63
CA ALA A 85 -12.82 1.85 -5.39
C ALA A 85 -14.08 1.47 -6.20
N VAL A 86 -13.93 1.16 -7.49
CA VAL A 86 -15.05 0.73 -8.35
C VAL A 86 -15.65 -0.57 -7.86
N ILE A 87 -14.82 -1.58 -7.56
CA ILE A 87 -15.32 -2.87 -7.07
C ILE A 87 -16.03 -2.66 -5.72
N ALA A 88 -15.41 -1.95 -4.76
CA ALA A 88 -16.04 -1.69 -3.47
C ALA A 88 -17.37 -0.93 -3.58
N LYS A 89 -17.49 0.02 -4.51
CA LYS A 89 -18.76 0.74 -4.75
C LYS A 89 -19.84 -0.15 -5.36
N LYS A 90 -19.48 -1.13 -6.20
CA LYS A 90 -20.44 -2.12 -6.73
C LYS A 90 -20.97 -3.04 -5.63
N GLU A 91 -20.10 -3.46 -4.71
CA GLU A 91 -20.47 -4.40 -3.63
C GLU A 91 -21.15 -3.72 -2.43
N PHE A 92 -20.87 -2.44 -2.18
CA PHE A 92 -21.37 -1.71 -1.01
C PHE A 92 -22.07 -0.41 -1.37
N LYS A 93 -23.26 -0.20 -0.82
CA LYS A 93 -24.06 1.04 -1.04
C LYS A 93 -23.36 2.31 -0.57
N LYS A 94 -22.46 2.23 0.42
CA LYS A 94 -21.74 3.35 1.01
C LYS A 94 -20.30 2.94 1.27
N ILE A 95 -19.36 3.46 0.50
CA ILE A 95 -17.92 3.33 0.73
C ILE A 95 -17.29 4.71 0.71
N LYS A 96 -16.52 5.07 1.74
CA LYS A 96 -15.85 6.39 1.74
C LYS A 96 -14.60 6.32 0.88
N LEU A 97 -14.32 7.40 0.14
CA LEU A 97 -13.05 7.58 -0.55
C LEU A 97 -12.22 8.61 0.19
N VAL A 98 -10.95 8.30 0.43
CA VAL A 98 -10.00 9.21 1.09
C VAL A 98 -8.76 9.37 0.22
N SER A 99 -8.37 10.61 -0.05
CA SER A 99 -7.11 10.93 -0.75
C SER A 99 -6.32 11.95 0.03
N ALA A 100 -5.00 11.90 -0.07
CA ALA A 100 -4.11 12.87 0.56
C ALA A 100 -3.23 13.55 -0.49
N GLY A 101 -3.12 14.87 -0.41
CA GLY A 101 -2.28 15.63 -1.32
C GLY A 101 -2.23 17.11 -1.01
N THR A 102 -1.22 17.79 -1.53
CA THR A 102 -1.16 19.26 -1.54
C THR A 102 -2.24 19.80 -2.48
N ASN A 103 -2.60 21.08 -2.32
CA ASN A 103 -3.53 21.73 -3.22
C ASN A 103 -3.11 21.54 -4.69
N GLU A 104 -4.09 21.25 -5.54
CA GLU A 104 -3.95 21.02 -6.99
C GLU A 104 -2.93 19.95 -7.44
N CYS A 105 -2.48 19.07 -6.54
CA CYS A 105 -1.61 17.98 -6.93
C CYS A 105 -2.32 16.99 -7.88
N GLU A 106 -1.52 16.25 -8.64
CA GLU A 106 -2.02 15.37 -9.69
C GLU A 106 -2.89 14.24 -9.11
N ASP A 107 -2.50 13.66 -7.98
CA ASP A 107 -3.28 12.59 -7.33
C ASP A 107 -4.68 13.05 -6.94
N LEU A 108 -4.82 14.28 -6.42
CA LEU A 108 -6.15 14.81 -6.08
C LEU A 108 -6.99 15.06 -7.33
N LYS A 109 -6.41 15.59 -8.42
CA LYS A 109 -7.13 15.80 -9.69
C LYS A 109 -7.75 14.50 -10.20
N PHE A 110 -6.99 13.41 -10.23
CA PHE A 110 -7.50 12.11 -10.67
C PHE A 110 -8.39 11.42 -9.63
N SER A 111 -8.14 11.61 -8.33
CA SER A 111 -9.02 11.09 -7.29
C SER A 111 -10.41 11.73 -7.34
N ILE A 112 -10.50 13.03 -7.66
CA ILE A 112 -11.77 13.74 -7.89
C ILE A 112 -12.47 13.16 -9.11
N LYS A 113 -11.75 12.94 -10.22
CA LYS A 113 -12.32 12.30 -11.43
C LYS A 113 -12.87 10.91 -11.14
N LEU A 114 -12.12 10.10 -10.38
CA LEU A 114 -12.57 8.78 -9.94
C LEU A 114 -13.85 8.87 -9.11
N ALA A 115 -13.86 9.73 -8.09
CA ALA A 115 -15.01 9.91 -7.21
C ALA A 115 -16.27 10.32 -7.99
N ASN A 116 -16.14 11.28 -8.91
CA ASN A 116 -17.23 11.68 -9.79
C ASN A 116 -17.69 10.54 -10.71
N SER A 117 -16.76 9.74 -11.24
CA SER A 117 -17.10 8.64 -12.16
C SER A 117 -17.90 7.51 -11.52
N ILE A 118 -17.86 7.39 -10.18
CA ILE A 118 -18.59 6.37 -9.43
C ILE A 118 -19.66 6.96 -8.50
N ASP A 119 -20.00 8.25 -8.68
CA ASP A 119 -20.96 9.00 -7.87
C ASP A 119 -20.72 8.86 -6.35
N GLU A 120 -19.48 9.16 -5.93
CA GLU A 120 -19.08 9.14 -4.53
C GLU A 120 -18.40 10.43 -4.10
N LYS A 121 -18.45 10.72 -2.79
CA LYS A 121 -17.77 11.87 -2.22
C LYS A 121 -16.32 11.53 -1.88
N LEU A 122 -15.40 12.38 -2.35
CA LEU A 122 -14.00 12.31 -1.96
C LEU A 122 -13.74 13.12 -0.69
N SER A 123 -13.18 12.47 0.33
CA SER A 123 -12.63 13.17 1.49
C SER A 123 -11.15 13.44 1.27
N ILE A 124 -10.79 14.73 1.27
CA ILE A 124 -9.41 15.17 1.02
C ILE A 124 -8.70 15.42 2.36
N ALA A 125 -7.53 14.82 2.52
CA ALA A 125 -6.55 15.12 3.54
C ALA A 125 -5.50 16.05 2.94
N GLU A 126 -5.68 17.36 3.11
CA GLU A 126 -4.74 18.35 2.59
C GLU A 126 -3.37 18.17 3.22
N ILE A 127 -2.29 18.12 2.43
CA ILE A 127 -0.91 18.06 2.92
C ILE A 127 -0.34 19.48 3.05
N ASN A 128 0.14 19.81 4.25
CA ASN A 128 0.71 21.11 4.62
C ASN A 128 1.89 20.95 5.59
N GLU A 129 2.56 22.05 5.94
CA GLU A 129 3.73 22.00 6.85
C GLU A 129 3.42 21.34 8.19
N LYS A 130 2.29 21.71 8.81
CA LYS A 130 1.90 21.24 10.15
C LYS A 130 1.75 19.72 10.17
N ASN A 131 1.02 19.15 9.21
CA ASN A 131 0.77 17.72 9.21
C ASN A 131 1.94 16.89 8.67
N ILE A 132 2.82 17.47 7.82
CA ILE A 132 4.09 16.86 7.49
C ILE A 132 4.93 16.72 8.77
N PHE A 133 5.05 17.77 9.58
CA PHE A 133 5.86 17.72 10.79
C PHE A 133 5.27 16.75 11.81
N GLU A 134 3.95 16.71 11.96
CA GLU A 134 3.26 15.72 12.77
C GLU A 134 3.57 14.29 12.29
N ALA A 135 3.44 14.03 10.98
CA ALA A 135 3.70 12.72 10.40
C ALA A 135 5.16 12.30 10.60
N VAL A 136 6.13 13.20 10.37
CA VAL A 136 7.56 12.93 10.57
C VAL A 136 7.83 12.54 12.03
N LYS A 137 7.31 13.29 13.00
CA LYS A 137 7.48 12.97 14.43
C LYS A 137 6.89 11.61 14.79
N ALA A 138 5.68 11.34 14.31
CA ALA A 138 5.00 10.08 14.57
C ALA A 138 5.77 8.90 13.96
N LEU A 139 6.18 9.00 12.70
CA LEU A 139 6.92 7.94 12.00
C LEU A 139 8.30 7.67 12.62
N LYS A 140 9.00 8.72 13.10
CA LYS A 140 10.23 8.55 13.89
C LYS A 140 9.97 7.80 15.20
N SER A 141 8.90 8.14 15.92
CA SER A 141 8.54 7.44 17.16
C SER A 141 8.20 5.95 16.93
N MET A 142 7.74 5.61 15.72
CA MET A 142 7.52 4.24 15.26
C MET A 142 8.79 3.54 14.75
N GLN A 143 9.95 4.20 14.84
CA GLN A 143 11.26 3.69 14.38
C GLN A 143 11.28 3.36 12.87
N ILE A 144 10.47 4.06 12.07
CA ILE A 144 10.49 3.93 10.61
C ILE A 144 11.77 4.55 10.06
N SER A 145 12.45 3.84 9.14
CA SER A 145 13.68 4.30 8.50
C SER A 145 13.47 5.63 7.79
N THR A 146 14.50 6.48 7.69
CA THR A 146 14.39 7.79 7.01
C THR A 146 13.89 7.67 5.57
N TYR A 147 14.30 6.60 4.86
CA TYR A 147 13.86 6.35 3.49
C TYR A 147 12.37 6.05 3.43
N ASP A 148 11.91 5.15 4.31
CA ASP A 148 10.51 4.76 4.42
C ASP A 148 9.63 5.89 4.97
N LEU A 149 10.19 6.74 5.81
CA LEU A 149 9.49 7.86 6.43
C LEU A 149 8.91 8.80 5.37
N ILE A 150 9.67 9.11 4.31
CA ILE A 150 9.19 10.00 3.22
C ILE A 150 7.96 9.40 2.53
N MET A 151 7.93 8.08 2.32
CA MET A 151 6.79 7.37 1.76
C MET A 151 5.61 7.34 2.75
N GLY A 152 5.91 7.17 4.04
CA GLY A 152 4.95 7.07 5.13
C GLY A 152 4.21 8.37 5.44
N ILE A 153 4.73 9.55 5.06
CA ILE A 153 4.07 10.84 5.37
C ILE A 153 2.67 10.91 4.73
N THR A 154 2.56 10.60 3.43
CA THR A 154 1.28 10.64 2.73
C THR A 154 0.32 9.57 3.27
N GLU A 155 0.82 8.35 3.52
CA GLU A 155 0.07 7.26 4.17
C GLU A 155 -0.48 7.70 5.53
N PHE A 156 0.36 8.29 6.38
CA PHE A 156 0.00 8.77 7.71
C PHE A 156 -1.13 9.79 7.65
N ILE A 157 -1.00 10.79 6.78
CA ILE A 157 -2.00 11.85 6.63
C ILE A 157 -3.32 11.27 6.10
N ALA A 158 -3.28 10.36 5.12
CA ALA A 158 -4.47 9.71 4.58
C ALA A 158 -5.17 8.81 5.60
N ILE A 159 -4.41 7.97 6.32
CA ILE A 159 -4.95 7.04 7.32
C ILE A 159 -5.50 7.80 8.53
N LYS A 160 -4.82 8.87 8.97
CA LYS A 160 -5.34 9.78 10.00
C LYS A 160 -6.71 10.33 9.60
N LYS A 161 -6.83 10.86 8.38
CA LYS A 161 -8.11 11.39 7.87
C LYS A 161 -9.19 10.32 7.82
N ALA A 162 -8.86 9.11 7.35
CA ALA A 162 -9.79 8.00 7.33
C ALA A 162 -10.27 7.62 8.75
N ALA A 163 -9.37 7.60 9.73
CA ALA A 163 -9.72 7.35 11.13
C ALA A 163 -10.62 8.44 11.72
N GLU A 164 -10.35 9.72 11.43
CA GLU A 164 -11.20 10.87 11.80
C GLU A 164 -12.62 10.77 11.21
N LEU A 165 -12.77 10.14 10.03
CA LEU A 165 -14.06 9.85 9.40
C LEU A 165 -14.76 8.60 9.96
N GLY A 166 -14.22 8.03 11.03
CA GLY A 166 -14.75 6.86 11.73
C GLY A 166 -14.50 5.53 11.01
N CYS A 167 -13.64 5.49 9.97
CA CYS A 167 -13.30 4.25 9.29
C CYS A 167 -12.47 3.34 10.21
N LYS A 168 -12.82 2.05 10.28
CA LYS A 168 -12.07 1.06 11.07
C LYS A 168 -11.27 0.12 10.20
N ARG A 169 -11.73 -0.13 8.98
CA ARG A 169 -11.11 -1.00 7.97
C ARG A 169 -10.85 -0.18 6.72
N ILE A 170 -9.58 0.07 6.44
CA ILE A 170 -9.11 0.98 5.39
C ILE A 170 -8.44 0.14 4.32
N MET A 171 -8.94 0.21 3.09
CA MET A 171 -8.37 -0.52 1.95
C MET A 171 -7.31 0.31 1.21
N SER A 172 -6.18 -0.31 0.87
CA SER A 172 -5.07 0.31 0.13
C SER A 172 -4.68 -0.53 -1.10
N GLY A 173 -4.19 0.14 -2.14
CA GLY A 173 -3.67 -0.48 -3.37
C GLY A 173 -2.21 -0.95 -3.28
N LEU A 174 -1.60 -0.92 -2.09
CA LEU A 174 -0.22 -1.35 -1.87
C LEU A 174 -0.01 -2.80 -2.34
N GLY A 175 1.16 -3.07 -2.95
CA GLY A 175 1.55 -4.39 -3.47
C GLY A 175 1.26 -4.61 -4.95
N SER A 176 0.39 -3.80 -5.55
CA SER A 176 0.09 -3.89 -6.98
C SER A 176 1.31 -3.56 -7.86
N ASP A 177 2.14 -2.60 -7.46
CA ASP A 177 3.31 -2.19 -8.25
C ASP A 177 4.34 -3.30 -8.43
N GLU A 178 4.57 -4.08 -7.37
CA GLU A 178 5.51 -5.20 -7.35
C GLU A 178 4.97 -6.39 -8.14
N LEU A 179 3.67 -6.64 -8.09
CA LEU A 179 3.04 -7.76 -8.80
C LEU A 179 2.90 -7.54 -10.31
N PHE A 180 2.64 -6.30 -10.73
CA PHE A 180 2.30 -5.95 -12.11
C PHE A 180 3.32 -5.00 -12.77
N PHE A 181 4.51 -4.92 -12.19
CA PHE A 181 5.64 -4.17 -12.74
C PHE A 181 5.31 -2.70 -13.07
N GLY A 182 4.68 -1.98 -12.15
CA GLY A 182 4.19 -0.61 -12.39
C GLY A 182 5.22 0.53 -12.38
N PHE A 183 6.41 0.35 -11.82
CA PHE A 183 7.44 1.39 -11.80
C PHE A 183 8.25 1.45 -13.11
N ASN A 184 8.64 2.66 -13.53
CA ASN A 184 9.49 2.88 -14.71
C ASN A 184 10.78 2.04 -14.69
N LYS A 185 11.39 1.83 -13.51
CA LYS A 185 12.60 1.00 -13.37
C LYS A 185 12.41 -0.42 -13.90
N HIS A 186 11.20 -0.97 -13.88
CA HIS A 186 10.94 -2.32 -14.38
C HIS A 186 11.10 -2.43 -15.90
N LYS A 187 10.93 -1.32 -16.64
CA LYS A 187 11.19 -1.26 -18.08
C LYS A 187 12.67 -1.45 -18.43
N HIS A 188 13.56 -1.37 -17.44
CA HIS A 188 15.00 -1.53 -17.60
C HIS A 188 15.53 -2.84 -16.98
N ILE A 189 14.65 -3.67 -16.41
CA ILE A 189 15.02 -4.99 -15.90
C ILE A 189 14.90 -5.97 -17.08
N GLU A 190 15.92 -6.80 -17.27
CA GLU A 190 15.87 -7.88 -18.27
C GLU A 190 14.69 -8.82 -17.98
N GLU A 191 14.02 -9.24 -19.05
CA GLU A 191 12.79 -10.03 -18.98
C GLU A 191 12.92 -11.27 -18.07
N ASN A 192 14.02 -12.01 -18.20
CA ASN A 192 14.35 -13.20 -17.42
C ASN A 192 14.65 -12.93 -15.93
N LYS A 193 14.80 -11.66 -15.52
CA LYS A 193 15.07 -11.24 -14.12
C LYS A 193 13.86 -10.63 -13.43
N LEU A 194 12.76 -10.39 -14.14
CA LEU A 194 11.56 -9.75 -13.57
C LEU A 194 10.87 -10.62 -12.51
N GLU A 195 10.86 -11.94 -12.69
CA GLU A 195 10.29 -12.85 -11.70
C GLU A 195 11.11 -12.85 -10.41
N ASP A 196 12.43 -13.02 -10.50
CA ASP A 196 13.34 -12.95 -9.36
C ASP A 196 13.23 -11.60 -8.64
N TYR A 197 13.13 -10.51 -9.40
CA TYR A 197 12.90 -9.18 -8.85
C TYR A 197 11.59 -9.11 -8.06
N ARG A 198 10.49 -9.64 -8.60
CA ARG A 198 9.19 -9.67 -7.93
C ARG A 198 9.26 -10.51 -6.65
N GLU A 199 9.87 -11.69 -6.69
CA GLU A 199 10.04 -12.53 -5.50
C GLU A 199 10.87 -11.83 -4.43
N GLU A 200 11.99 -11.21 -4.81
CA GLU A 200 12.83 -10.42 -3.90
C GLU A 200 12.04 -9.29 -3.25
N LYS A 201 11.24 -8.53 -4.02
CA LYS A 201 10.44 -7.43 -3.46
C LYS A 201 9.31 -7.92 -2.56
N LEU A 202 8.60 -8.97 -2.94
CA LEU A 202 7.59 -9.57 -2.06
C LEU A 202 8.21 -10.12 -0.78
N PHE A 203 9.44 -10.66 -0.84
CA PHE A 203 10.16 -11.15 0.33
C PHE A 203 10.55 -10.03 1.32
N TYR A 204 11.00 -8.87 0.83
CA TYR A 204 11.40 -7.74 1.67
C TYR A 204 10.26 -6.81 2.10
N MET A 205 9.14 -6.79 1.37
CA MET A 205 7.96 -5.97 1.67
C MET A 205 7.48 -6.00 3.14
N PRO A 206 7.53 -7.14 3.87
CA PRO A 206 7.16 -7.21 5.28
C PRO A 206 7.96 -6.25 6.16
N ALA A 207 9.27 -6.17 5.93
CA ALA A 207 10.21 -5.40 6.74
C ALA A 207 10.18 -3.90 6.44
N PHE A 208 9.61 -3.49 5.30
CA PHE A 208 9.58 -2.11 4.85
C PHE A 208 8.13 -1.62 4.74
N ASP A 209 7.46 -1.86 3.61
CA ASP A 209 6.14 -1.32 3.31
C ASP A 209 5.05 -1.77 4.29
N LEU A 210 5.02 -3.06 4.63
CA LEU A 210 4.00 -3.58 5.54
C LEU A 210 4.25 -3.13 6.98
N LEU A 211 5.51 -3.13 7.44
CA LEU A 211 5.85 -2.59 8.74
C LEU A 211 5.40 -1.13 8.87
N ARG A 212 5.70 -0.31 7.86
CA ARG A 212 5.34 1.11 7.83
C ARG A 212 3.82 1.31 7.88
N ILE A 213 3.08 0.78 6.91
CA ILE A 213 1.63 1.03 6.80
C ILE A 213 0.86 0.47 8.00
N ASN A 214 1.27 -0.69 8.52
CA ASN A 214 0.63 -1.28 9.70
C ASN A 214 0.99 -0.56 10.99
N SER A 215 2.20 -0.01 11.13
CA SER A 215 2.56 0.83 12.28
C SER A 215 1.72 2.11 12.32
N ILE A 216 1.53 2.73 11.15
CA ILE A 216 0.63 3.89 11.00
C ILE A 216 -0.81 3.50 11.36
N ALA A 217 -1.32 2.38 10.85
CA ALA A 217 -2.67 1.91 11.13
C ALA A 217 -2.89 1.62 12.62
N ALA A 218 -1.93 0.95 13.26
CA ALA A 218 -1.96 0.65 14.69
C ALA A 218 -1.99 1.93 15.53
N ASN A 219 -1.24 2.97 15.14
CA ASN A 219 -1.25 4.27 15.80
C ASN A 219 -2.65 4.90 15.83
N PHE A 220 -3.46 4.68 14.79
CA PHE A 220 -4.83 5.18 14.71
C PHE A 220 -5.89 4.14 15.11
N LYS A 221 -5.49 2.96 15.60
CA LYS A 221 -6.38 1.86 15.99
C LYS A 221 -7.35 1.46 14.86
N VAL A 222 -6.82 1.37 13.64
CA VAL A 222 -7.53 0.94 12.43
C VAL A 222 -6.81 -0.25 11.79
N SER A 223 -7.53 -1.00 10.98
CA SER A 223 -7.01 -2.14 10.22
C SER A 223 -6.80 -1.76 8.76
N ILE A 224 -5.67 -2.17 8.19
CA ILE A 224 -5.38 -2.00 6.77
C ILE A 224 -5.72 -3.28 6.02
N LEU A 225 -6.42 -3.15 4.90
CA LEU A 225 -6.79 -4.22 3.99
C LEU A 225 -5.97 -4.08 2.71
N LEU A 226 -5.32 -5.17 2.30
CA LEU A 226 -4.38 -5.21 1.16
C LEU A 226 -4.78 -6.31 0.17
N PRO A 227 -5.84 -6.10 -0.62
CA PRO A 227 -6.41 -7.15 -1.49
C PRO A 227 -5.40 -7.73 -2.48
N TYR A 228 -4.55 -6.87 -3.05
CA TYR A 228 -3.50 -7.27 -3.99
C TYR A 228 -2.46 -8.20 -3.39
N LEU A 229 -2.28 -8.18 -2.08
CA LEU A 229 -1.32 -9.04 -1.41
C LEU A 229 -1.96 -10.27 -0.76
N SER A 230 -3.26 -10.50 -0.98
CA SER A 230 -3.88 -11.77 -0.57
C SER A 230 -3.25 -12.94 -1.32
N ASP A 231 -3.07 -14.07 -0.64
CA ASP A 231 -2.32 -15.21 -1.18
C ASP A 231 -2.88 -15.69 -2.53
N ASN A 232 -4.21 -15.85 -2.62
CA ASN A 232 -4.88 -16.23 -3.86
C ASN A 232 -4.63 -15.22 -4.98
N PHE A 233 -4.73 -13.92 -4.67
CA PHE A 233 -4.53 -12.89 -5.68
C PHE A 233 -3.08 -12.87 -6.17
N ILE A 234 -2.10 -13.04 -5.26
CA ILE A 234 -0.69 -13.16 -5.63
C ILE A 234 -0.49 -14.35 -6.57
N ASP A 235 -1.03 -15.52 -6.26
CA ASP A 235 -0.86 -16.73 -7.09
C ASP A 235 -1.47 -16.54 -8.49
N ILE A 236 -2.68 -15.98 -8.57
CA ILE A 236 -3.35 -15.66 -9.84
C ILE A 236 -2.57 -14.59 -10.62
N ALA A 237 -2.06 -13.56 -9.94
CA ALA A 237 -1.25 -12.52 -10.57
C ALA A 237 0.04 -13.10 -11.14
N LYS A 238 0.74 -13.95 -10.39
CA LYS A 238 1.98 -14.57 -10.84
C LYS A 238 1.78 -15.47 -12.06
N SER A 239 0.66 -16.19 -12.15
CA SER A 239 0.39 -17.08 -13.29
C SER A 239 -0.06 -16.34 -14.56
N GLN A 240 -0.63 -15.13 -14.44
CA GLN A 240 -1.19 -14.40 -15.58
C GLN A 240 -0.35 -13.21 -16.04
N VAL A 241 0.45 -12.61 -15.15
CA VAL A 241 1.32 -11.50 -15.51
C VAL A 241 2.48 -12.03 -16.35
N LYS A 242 2.40 -11.79 -17.66
CA LYS A 242 3.51 -12.01 -18.59
C LYS A 242 4.37 -10.77 -18.68
N ILE A 243 5.64 -10.99 -19.02
CA ILE A 243 6.66 -9.94 -19.14
C ILE A 243 6.31 -8.89 -20.21
N GLU A 244 5.66 -9.32 -21.30
CA GLU A 244 5.16 -8.43 -22.35
C GLU A 244 4.12 -7.38 -21.86
N TYR A 245 3.53 -7.58 -20.67
CA TYR A 245 2.49 -6.71 -20.08
C TYR A 245 3.02 -5.77 -18.98
N ASN A 246 4.23 -5.26 -19.15
CA ASN A 246 4.83 -4.27 -18.25
C ASN A 246 3.97 -3.00 -18.11
N ASP A 247 4.18 -2.22 -17.02
CA ASP A 247 3.42 -0.99 -16.72
C ASP A 247 1.93 -1.23 -16.43
N LYS A 248 1.65 -2.30 -15.66
CA LYS A 248 0.30 -2.65 -15.19
C LYS A 248 -0.72 -2.87 -16.31
N ALA A 249 -0.29 -3.30 -17.49
CA ALA A 249 -1.20 -3.45 -18.62
C ALA A 249 -2.39 -4.36 -18.29
N LEU A 250 -2.18 -5.44 -17.54
CA LEU A 250 -3.26 -6.32 -17.09
C LEU A 250 -4.27 -5.62 -16.17
N LEU A 251 -3.81 -4.76 -15.25
CA LEU A 251 -4.72 -3.95 -14.43
C LEU A 251 -5.46 -2.91 -15.27
N ARG A 252 -4.83 -2.35 -16.30
CA ARG A 252 -5.51 -1.42 -17.23
C ARG A 252 -6.61 -2.12 -18.03
N LEU A 253 -6.39 -3.37 -18.44
CA LEU A 253 -7.42 -4.22 -19.06
C LEU A 253 -8.58 -4.49 -18.08
N ILE A 254 -8.27 -4.87 -16.84
CA ILE A 254 -9.27 -5.03 -15.77
C ILE A 254 -10.05 -3.71 -15.57
N GLY A 255 -9.35 -2.58 -15.55
CA GLY A 255 -9.96 -1.27 -15.43
C GLY A 255 -10.95 -0.98 -16.55
N LYS A 256 -10.59 -1.32 -17.79
CA LYS A 256 -11.48 -1.22 -18.95
C LYS A 256 -12.71 -2.14 -18.80
N GLU A 257 -12.51 -3.38 -18.38
CA GLU A 257 -13.58 -4.37 -18.19
C GLU A 257 -14.60 -3.93 -17.13
N ILE A 258 -14.14 -3.36 -16.01
CA ILE A 258 -15.04 -2.91 -14.95
C ILE A 258 -15.70 -1.54 -15.21
N GLY A 259 -15.35 -0.87 -16.31
CA GLY A 259 -15.92 0.40 -16.74
C GLY A 259 -15.24 1.65 -16.15
N LEU A 260 -13.95 1.59 -15.82
CA LEU A 260 -13.20 2.80 -15.42
C LEU A 260 -13.13 3.82 -16.57
N ASN A 261 -13.08 5.10 -16.21
CA ASN A 261 -12.88 6.17 -17.19
C ASN A 261 -11.52 6.02 -17.89
N LYS A 262 -11.49 6.25 -19.21
CA LYS A 262 -10.31 6.14 -20.06
C LYS A 262 -9.09 6.91 -19.51
N GLU A 263 -9.29 8.12 -18.99
CA GLU A 263 -8.19 8.91 -18.44
C GLU A 263 -7.56 8.28 -17.19
N LEU A 264 -8.35 7.57 -16.37
CA LEU A 264 -7.83 6.82 -15.22
C LEU A 264 -7.06 5.58 -15.68
N ILE A 265 -7.56 4.92 -16.73
CA ILE A 265 -6.94 3.73 -17.33
C ILE A 265 -5.62 4.07 -17.99
N GLU A 266 -5.50 5.20 -18.65
CA GLU A 266 -4.31 5.62 -19.41
C GLU A 266 -3.32 6.43 -18.58
N ARG A 267 -3.66 6.76 -17.32
CA ARG A 267 -2.80 7.54 -16.44
C ARG A 267 -1.46 6.84 -16.23
N ASN A 268 -0.36 7.57 -16.48
CA ASN A 268 0.98 7.08 -16.19
C ASN A 268 1.19 6.88 -14.69
N LYS A 269 1.94 5.84 -14.32
CA LYS A 269 2.24 5.59 -12.92
C LYS A 269 3.10 6.72 -12.34
N LYS A 270 2.66 7.22 -11.19
CA LYS A 270 3.45 8.11 -10.32
C LYS A 270 3.54 7.51 -8.92
N ALA A 271 4.70 7.56 -8.28
CA ALA A 271 4.80 7.12 -6.89
C ALA A 271 4.10 8.12 -5.97
N MET A 272 3.44 7.62 -4.93
CA MET A 272 2.52 8.37 -4.08
C MET A 272 3.14 9.65 -3.51
N GLN A 273 4.38 9.60 -3.03
CA GLN A 273 5.09 10.74 -2.45
C GLN A 273 5.35 11.89 -3.46
N TYR A 274 5.36 11.57 -4.77
CA TYR A 274 5.47 12.56 -5.84
C TYR A 274 4.11 12.99 -6.36
N GLY A 275 3.16 12.07 -6.50
CA GLY A 275 1.81 12.34 -7.01
C GLY A 275 0.99 13.24 -6.07
N SER A 276 1.13 13.02 -4.77
CA SER A 276 0.50 13.81 -3.70
C SER A 276 1.15 15.18 -3.46
N GLY A 277 2.33 15.46 -4.06
CA GLY A 277 3.06 16.70 -3.83
C GLY A 277 3.89 16.74 -2.53
N THR A 278 3.89 15.68 -1.72
CA THR A 278 4.63 15.60 -0.45
C THR A 278 6.12 15.89 -0.59
N VAL A 279 6.80 15.25 -1.56
CA VAL A 279 8.24 15.48 -1.79
C VAL A 279 8.50 16.92 -2.23
N LYS A 280 7.61 17.51 -3.05
CA LYS A 280 7.74 18.91 -3.46
C LYS A 280 7.64 19.82 -2.24
N MET A 281 6.62 19.64 -1.40
CA MET A 281 6.44 20.41 -0.16
C MET A 281 7.64 20.26 0.78
N LEU A 282 8.15 19.03 1.00
CA LEU A 282 9.35 18.80 1.81
C LEU A 282 10.58 19.55 1.29
N ARG A 283 10.79 19.56 -0.03
CA ARG A 283 11.89 20.32 -0.66
C ARG A 283 11.71 21.83 -0.48
N ASP A 284 10.49 22.33 -0.62
CA ASP A 284 10.20 23.76 -0.46
C ASP A 284 10.42 24.19 1.01
N LEU A 285 9.99 23.36 1.97
CA LEU A 285 10.25 23.57 3.40
C LEU A 285 11.73 23.51 3.76
N SER A 286 12.49 22.58 3.18
CA SER A 286 13.93 22.46 3.46
C SER A 286 14.69 23.67 2.90
N LYS A 287 14.34 24.15 1.70
CA LYS A 287 14.90 25.38 1.12
C LYS A 287 14.62 26.61 1.98
N LYS A 288 13.39 26.78 2.48
CA LYS A 288 13.05 27.90 3.39
C LYS A 288 13.90 27.92 4.66
N LYS A 289 14.40 26.76 5.09
CA LYS A 289 15.26 26.60 6.27
C LYS A 289 16.75 26.51 5.93
N ASN A 290 17.15 26.73 4.67
CA ASN A 290 18.52 26.56 4.17
C ASN A 290 19.12 25.18 4.50
N LYS A 291 18.34 24.11 4.32
CA LYS A 291 18.69 22.73 4.66
C LYS A 291 18.41 21.77 3.51
N MET A 292 19.12 20.65 3.50
CA MET A 292 18.73 19.46 2.75
C MET A 292 17.49 18.82 3.38
N VAL A 293 16.70 18.07 2.59
CA VAL A 293 15.51 17.36 3.09
C VAL A 293 15.86 16.40 4.24
N GLY A 294 16.98 15.70 4.15
CA GLY A 294 17.42 14.80 5.22
C GLY A 294 17.77 15.52 6.52
N GLU A 295 18.33 16.74 6.45
CA GLU A 295 18.64 17.57 7.62
C GLU A 295 17.37 18.11 8.27
N LEU A 296 16.43 18.58 7.45
CA LEU A 296 15.10 18.99 7.92
C LEU A 296 14.41 17.82 8.65
N ILE A 297 14.38 16.64 8.02
CA ILE A 297 13.77 15.46 8.64
C ILE A 297 14.46 15.13 9.96
N LYS A 298 15.80 15.21 10.05
CA LYS A 298 16.54 14.94 11.29
C LYS A 298 16.20 15.93 12.41
N GLU A 299 16.01 17.20 12.08
CA GLU A 299 15.68 18.28 13.03
C GLU A 299 14.26 18.17 13.63
N ILE A 300 13.28 17.75 12.83
CA ILE A 300 11.86 17.64 13.25
C ILE A 300 11.67 16.61 14.36
#